data_AF-A0A7C9AGP3-F1
#
_entry.id   AF-A0A7C9AGP3-F1
#
_cell.length_a   1.000
_cell.length_b   1.000
_cell.length_c   1.000
_cell.angle_alpha   90.00
_cell.angle_beta   90.00
_cell.angle_gamma   90.00
#
_symmetry.space_group_name_H-M   'P 1'
#
loop_
_entity.id
_entity.type
_entity.pdbx_description
1 polymer ?
#
loop_
_entity_poly.entity_id
_entity_poly.type
_entity_poly.pdbx_seq_one_letter_code
_entity_poly.pdbx_strand_id
1 'polypeptide(L)'
;NTEYLKSITIAYEPRMSNKDDGGVLEDLQPHGNLEELHITCYPGLRIPRWAREDGLAASLPNLVKIVLEDCDGLKELPWLGKLQHLKTLQLRWLRNLEYI
;
A
#
# COMPACT_ATOMS: atom_id res chain seq x y z
N ASN A 1 18.48 -10.99 -8.31
CA ASN A 1 19.31 -10.35 -7.28
C ASN A 1 18.42 -9.45 -6.43
N THR A 2 17.55 -10.02 -5.59
CA THR A 2 16.44 -9.31 -4.91
C THR A 2 16.75 -8.89 -3.46
N GLU A 3 18.02 -8.96 -3.05
CA GLU A 3 18.48 -8.67 -1.68
C GLU A 3 18.52 -7.16 -1.31
N TYR A 4 18.07 -6.24 -2.17
CA TYR A 4 18.27 -4.78 -2.01
C TYR A 4 17.02 -3.91 -2.06
N LEU A 5 15.82 -4.46 -2.31
CA LEU A 5 14.62 -3.64 -2.41
C LEU A 5 14.07 -3.31 -1.02
N LYS A 6 14.64 -2.27 -0.40
CA LYS A 6 14.10 -1.64 0.80
C LYS A 6 12.93 -0.72 0.49
N SER A 7 12.80 -0.25 -0.74
CA SER A 7 11.71 0.59 -1.18
C SER A 7 11.05 0.02 -2.43
N ILE A 8 9.72 0.09 -2.48
CA ILE A 8 8.95 -0.26 -3.68
C ILE A 8 8.02 0.89 -4.01
N THR A 9 7.95 1.23 -5.29
CA THR A 9 7.03 2.23 -5.81
C THR A 9 6.10 1.56 -6.80
N ILE A 10 4.80 1.68 -6.55
CA ILE A 10 3.74 1.14 -7.40
C ILE A 10 2.95 2.33 -7.92
N ALA A 11 3.10 2.62 -9.22
CA ALA A 11 2.36 3.67 -9.89
C ALA A 11 1.35 3.03 -10.83
N TYR A 12 0.07 3.37 -10.66
CA TYR A 12 -0.99 2.92 -11.55
C TYR A 12 -1.23 3.98 -12.64
N GLU A 13 -1.48 3.55 -13.87
CA GLU A 13 -1.87 4.49 -14.91
C GLU A 13 -3.36 4.84 -14.77
N PRO A 14 -3.74 6.13 -14.73
CA PRO A 14 -5.12 6.57 -14.50
C PRO A 14 -6.11 6.18 -15.62
N ARG A 15 -5.63 5.56 -16.71
CA ARG A 15 -6.42 5.22 -17.91
C ARG A 15 -6.93 3.78 -17.96
N MET A 16 -6.47 2.89 -17.07
CA MET A 16 -7.01 1.53 -16.98
C MET A 16 -7.95 1.43 -15.78
N SER A 17 -9.21 1.86 -15.99
CA SER A 17 -10.28 1.69 -15.01
C SER A 17 -10.79 0.24 -15.03
N ASN A 18 -9.97 -0.72 -14.65
CA ASN A 18 -10.49 -2.02 -14.25
C ASN A 18 -10.65 -1.99 -12.73
N LYS A 19 -11.87 -1.69 -12.27
CA LYS A 19 -12.22 -1.46 -10.86
C LYS A 19 -12.00 -2.68 -9.94
N ASP A 20 -11.58 -3.81 -10.51
CA ASP A 20 -11.40 -5.08 -9.81
C ASP A 20 -9.93 -5.53 -9.69
N ASP A 21 -8.98 -4.87 -10.36
CA ASP A 21 -7.60 -5.36 -10.37
C ASP A 21 -6.77 -4.71 -9.26
N GLY A 22 -6.95 -5.22 -8.05
CA GLY A 22 -5.90 -5.19 -7.02
C GLY A 22 -4.65 -5.97 -7.43
N GLY A 23 -4.60 -6.54 -8.65
CA GLY A 23 -3.66 -7.56 -9.12
C GLY A 23 -2.19 -7.24 -8.91
N VAL A 24 -1.70 -6.04 -9.26
CA VAL A 24 -0.27 -5.73 -9.03
C VAL A 24 0.06 -5.68 -7.54
N LEU A 25 -0.83 -5.14 -6.71
CA LEU A 25 -0.64 -5.17 -5.27
C LEU A 25 -0.85 -6.57 -4.70
N GLU A 26 -1.77 -7.38 -5.24
CA GLU A 26 -2.08 -8.75 -4.78
C GLU A 26 -0.97 -9.76 -5.14
N ASP A 27 -0.34 -9.59 -6.30
CA ASP A 27 0.79 -10.39 -6.79
C ASP A 27 2.14 -9.93 -6.21
N LEU A 28 2.23 -8.67 -5.77
CA LEU A 28 3.26 -8.27 -4.82
C LEU A 28 2.95 -9.00 -3.51
N GLN A 29 3.52 -10.19 -3.33
CA GLN A 29 3.77 -10.70 -1.99
C GLN A 29 5.10 -10.08 -1.55
N PRO A 30 5.09 -8.88 -0.93
CA PRO A 30 6.35 -8.19 -0.68
C PRO A 30 7.21 -9.01 0.27
N HIS A 31 8.52 -9.01 0.01
CA HIS A 31 9.49 -9.58 0.93
C HIS A 31 9.45 -8.81 2.26
N GLY A 32 9.54 -9.53 3.38
CA GLY A 32 9.48 -8.93 4.73
C GLY A 32 10.63 -7.96 5.09
N ASN A 33 11.56 -7.70 4.17
CA ASN A 33 12.64 -6.73 4.33
C ASN A 33 12.29 -5.34 3.75
N LEU A 34 11.08 -5.15 3.22
CA LEU A 34 10.66 -3.87 2.69
C LEU A 34 10.48 -2.85 3.83
N GLU A 35 11.15 -1.71 3.70
CA GLU A 35 11.13 -0.60 4.66
C GLU A 35 10.26 0.57 4.17
N GLU A 36 10.13 0.78 2.86
CA GLU A 36 9.36 1.87 2.28
C GLU A 36 8.38 1.38 1.20
N LEU A 37 7.11 1.79 1.33
CA LEU A 37 6.06 1.50 0.36
C LEU A 37 5.51 2.80 -0.19
N HIS A 38 5.65 2.99 -1.50
CA HIS A 38 5.12 4.13 -2.22
C HIS A 38 4.05 3.65 -3.20
N ILE A 39 2.83 4.16 -3.10
CA ILE A 39 1.73 3.83 -4.01
C ILE A 39 1.17 5.13 -4.57
N THR A 40 1.08 5.21 -5.90
CA THR A 40 0.53 6.37 -6.58
C THR A 40 -0.60 5.98 -7.55
N CYS A 41 -1.61 6.86 -7.66
CA CYS A 41 -2.74 6.72 -8.59
C CYS A 41 -3.57 5.44 -8.40
N TYR A 42 -3.59 4.87 -7.19
CA TYR A 42 -4.23 3.57 -6.93
C TYR A 42 -5.73 3.61 -7.28
N PRO A 43 -6.18 2.84 -8.31
CA PRO A 43 -7.57 2.85 -8.76
C PRO A 43 -8.46 1.91 -7.95
N GLY A 44 -7.85 1.01 -7.18
CA GLY A 44 -8.53 -0.08 -6.49
C GLY A 44 -9.37 0.41 -5.30
N LEU A 45 -10.59 -0.10 -5.20
CA LEU A 45 -11.47 0.10 -4.04
C LEU A 45 -11.13 -0.83 -2.87
N ARG A 46 -10.28 -1.83 -3.08
CA ARG A 46 -10.08 -2.95 -2.15
C ARG A 46 -8.61 -3.21 -1.90
N ILE A 47 -8.24 -3.16 -0.63
CA ILE A 47 -6.93 -3.50 -0.10
C ILE A 47 -6.61 -4.97 -0.40
N PRO A 48 -5.40 -5.31 -0.89
CA PRO A 48 -5.09 -6.67 -1.31
C PRO A 48 -5.22 -7.64 -0.13
N ARG A 49 -5.47 -8.92 -0.44
CA ARG A 49 -5.80 -9.93 0.59
C ARG A 49 -4.72 -10.09 1.65
N TRP A 50 -3.45 -10.02 1.25
CA TRP A 50 -2.33 -10.06 2.20
C TRP A 50 -2.22 -8.81 3.05
N ALA A 51 -2.87 -7.69 2.69
CA ALA A 51 -2.88 -6.45 3.46
C ALA A 51 -4.15 -6.26 4.31
N ARG A 52 -5.09 -7.21 4.27
CA ARG A 52 -6.31 -7.16 5.11
C ARG A 52 -5.98 -7.54 6.56
N GLU A 53 -6.65 -6.89 7.49
CA GLU A 53 -6.59 -7.17 8.94
C GLU A 53 -5.16 -7.11 9.52
N ASP A 54 -4.58 -8.26 9.87
CA ASP A 54 -3.23 -8.44 10.42
C ASP A 54 -2.17 -8.71 9.34
N GLY A 55 -2.62 -9.01 8.12
CA GLY A 55 -1.76 -9.53 7.07
C GLY A 55 -0.71 -8.52 6.62
N LEU A 56 -1.00 -7.22 6.65
CA LEU A 56 -0.03 -6.23 6.20
C LEU A 56 1.17 -6.17 7.15
N ALA A 57 0.92 -6.12 8.45
CA ALA A 57 1.99 -6.14 9.45
C ALA A 57 2.76 -7.47 9.43
N ALA A 58 2.09 -8.58 9.09
CA ALA A 58 2.73 -9.88 8.92
C ALA A 58 3.58 -9.97 7.64
N SER A 59 3.13 -9.34 6.55
CA SER A 59 3.80 -9.36 5.24
C SER A 59 4.92 -8.32 5.14
N LEU A 60 4.76 -7.21 5.87
CA LEU A 60 5.64 -6.04 5.87
C LEU A 60 6.03 -5.66 7.30
N PRO A 61 6.68 -6.56 8.06
CA PRO A 61 7.00 -6.30 9.47
C PRO A 61 7.97 -5.14 9.65
N ASN A 62 8.89 -4.93 8.70
CA ASN A 62 9.93 -3.91 8.79
C ASN A 62 9.55 -2.57 8.14
N LEU A 63 8.28 -2.35 7.83
CA LEU A 63 7.86 -1.16 7.11
C LEU A 63 7.99 0.09 7.99
N VAL A 64 8.84 1.01 7.57
CA VAL A 64 9.17 2.27 8.26
C VAL A 64 8.45 3.45 7.63
N LYS A 65 8.16 3.40 6.34
CA LYS A 65 7.58 4.52 5.61
C LYS A 65 6.51 4.08 4.61
N ILE A 66 5.38 4.79 4.62
CA ILE A 66 4.33 4.65 3.62
C ILE A 66 4.06 6.00 2.98
N VAL A 67 3.97 6.02 1.66
CA VAL A 67 3.54 7.16 0.86
C VAL A 67 2.39 6.73 -0.03
N LEU A 68 1.22 7.34 0.14
CA LEU A 68 0.05 7.16 -0.70
C LEU A 68 -0.24 8.49 -1.40
N GLU A 69 -0.30 8.46 -2.72
CA GLU A 69 -0.54 9.64 -3.56
C GLU A 69 -1.65 9.36 -4.59
N ASP A 70 -2.63 10.25 -4.72
CA ASP A 70 -3.70 10.15 -5.73
C ASP A 70 -4.45 8.80 -5.70
N CYS A 71 -4.57 8.20 -4.51
CA CYS A 71 -5.24 6.91 -4.30
C CYS A 71 -6.73 7.14 -4.00
N ASP A 72 -7.47 7.68 -4.97
CA ASP A 72 -8.89 8.02 -4.83
C ASP A 72 -9.79 6.78 -4.61
N GLY A 73 -9.32 5.57 -4.90
CA GLY A 73 -10.06 4.34 -4.56
C GLY A 73 -10.06 3.99 -3.06
N LEU A 74 -9.17 4.60 -2.28
CA LEU A 74 -8.87 4.16 -0.93
C LEU A 74 -9.70 4.93 0.11
N LYS A 75 -10.60 4.21 0.80
CA LYS A 75 -11.55 4.80 1.76
C LYS A 75 -11.15 4.64 3.23
N GLU A 76 -10.40 3.60 3.55
CA GLU A 76 -10.06 3.25 4.94
C GLU A 76 -8.61 2.74 5.05
N LEU A 77 -7.91 3.13 6.13
CA LEU A 77 -6.54 2.71 6.45
C LEU A 77 -6.34 2.06 7.85
N PRO A 78 -7.28 1.23 8.37
CA PRO A 78 -7.26 0.78 9.76
C PRO A 78 -6.09 -0.14 10.12
N TRP A 79 -5.42 -0.71 9.12
CA TRP A 79 -4.29 -1.62 9.25
C TRP A 79 -2.97 -0.93 9.60
N LEU A 80 -2.88 0.39 9.42
CA LEU A 80 -1.67 1.15 9.75
C LEU A 80 -1.32 1.06 11.24
N GLY A 81 -2.33 0.95 12.11
CA GLY A 81 -2.14 0.85 13.56
C GLY A 81 -1.40 -0.41 14.03
N LYS A 82 -1.26 -1.43 13.16
CA LYS A 82 -0.55 -2.68 13.48
C LYS A 82 0.92 -2.67 13.05
N LEU A 83 1.36 -1.66 12.29
CA LEU A 83 2.74 -1.52 11.85
C LEU A 83 3.61 -0.91 12.95
N GLN A 84 4.27 -1.77 13.74
CA GLN A 84 5.06 -1.32 14.90
C GLN A 84 6.30 -0.49 14.54
N HIS A 85 6.81 -0.63 13.31
CA HIS A 85 8.02 0.05 12.85
C HIS A 85 7.75 1.30 11.99
N LEU A 86 6.48 1.60 11.71
CA LEU A 86 6.10 2.72 10.85
C LEU A 86 6.42 4.04 11.55
N LYS A 87 7.32 4.81 10.96
CA LYS A 87 7.74 6.14 11.44
C LYS A 87 7.17 7.27 10.60
N THR A 88 6.91 7.02 9.32
CA THR A 88 6.48 8.06 8.38
C THR A 88 5.28 7.59 7.57
N LEU A 89 4.19 8.34 7.66
CA LEU A 89 3.02 8.18 6.82
C LEU A 89 2.80 9.48 6.04
N GLN A 90 2.83 9.41 4.71
CA GLN A 90 2.48 10.53 3.84
C GLN A 90 1.26 10.20 3.03
N LEU A 91 0.22 11.00 3.20
CA LEU A 91 -1.04 10.89 2.48
C LEU A 91 -1.21 12.15 1.63
N ARG A 92 -1.26 11.99 0.31
CA ARG A 92 -1.36 13.09 -0.64
C ARG A 92 -2.51 12.82 -1.60
N TRP A 93 -3.34 13.82 -1.86
CA TRP A 93 -4.39 13.74 -2.87
C TRP A 93 -5.33 12.53 -2.69
N LEU A 94 -5.74 12.21 -1.45
CA LEU A 94 -6.68 11.12 -1.15
C LEU A 94 -8.09 11.68 -0.98
N ARG A 95 -8.85 11.82 -2.07
CA ARG A 95 -10.13 12.55 -2.02
C ARG A 95 -11.26 11.80 -1.34
N ASN A 96 -11.20 10.47 -1.34
CA ASN A 96 -12.26 9.61 -0.81
C ASN A 96 -11.88 8.90 0.51
N LEU A 97 -10.77 9.30 1.15
CA LEU A 97 -10.36 8.72 2.43
C LEU A 97 -11.28 9.20 3.55
N GLU A 98 -12.01 8.29 4.16
CA GLU A 98 -12.96 8.57 5.24
C GLU A 98 -12.40 8.17 6.62
N TYR A 99 -11.58 7.12 6.70
CA TYR A 99 -11.08 6.57 7.96
C TYR A 99 -9.57 6.26 7.90
N ILE A 100 -8.86 6.60 8.99
CA ILE A 100 -7.45 6.24 9.25
C ILE A 100 -7.40 5.41 10.52
#